data_AF-A0A968QRH8-F1
#
_entry.id   AF-A0A968QRH8-F1
#
_cell.length_a   1.000
_cell.length_b   1.000
_cell.length_c   1.000
_cell.angle_alpha   90.00
_cell.angle_beta   90.00
_cell.angle_gamma   90.00
#
_symmetry.space_group_name_H-M   'P 1'
#
loop_
_entity.id
_entity.type
_entity.pdbx_description
1 polymer ?
#
loop_
_entity_poly.entity_id
_entity_poly.type
_entity_poly.pdbx_seq_one_letter_code
_entity_poly.pdbx_strand_id
1 'polypeptide(L)'
;MKIIASFNYPGTGYSIMGADAFSSSSFSEAFDIYPQERIRPGYYSDGIYAVSPFMVAIGNENAQKFRKEFVKTYGHDPSWEPACYYDAMRIAVEAIERAEIDSKASARENRKKSETRYPNFQVPMYR
;
A
#
# COMPACT_ATOMS: atom_id res chain seq x y z
N MET A 1 -19.03 2.57 -3.77
CA MET A 1 -19.54 3.10 -2.49
C MET A 1 -21.04 3.03 -2.28
N LYS A 2 -21.89 3.01 -3.34
CA LYS A 2 -23.36 2.97 -3.18
C LYS A 2 -23.87 1.87 -2.23
N ILE A 3 -23.32 0.64 -2.31
CA ILE A 3 -23.73 -0.49 -1.45
C ILE A 3 -23.52 -0.15 0.04
N ILE A 4 -22.32 0.26 0.44
CA ILE A 4 -22.01 0.61 1.84
C ILE A 4 -22.86 1.78 2.31
N ALA A 5 -23.05 2.80 1.46
CA ALA A 5 -23.90 3.94 1.79
C ALA A 5 -25.36 3.53 2.06
N SER A 6 -25.92 2.61 1.26
CA SER A 6 -27.27 2.07 1.49
C SER A 6 -27.38 1.15 2.71
N PHE A 7 -26.30 0.51 3.15
CA PHE A 7 -26.29 -0.26 4.39
C PHE A 7 -26.14 0.64 5.62
N ASN A 8 -25.31 1.68 5.57
CA ASN A 8 -25.04 2.51 6.75
C ASN A 8 -26.06 3.62 6.99
N TYR A 9 -26.92 3.95 6.01
CA TYR A 9 -27.97 4.96 6.19
C TYR A 9 -29.37 4.31 6.24
N PRO A 10 -30.20 4.58 7.26
CA PRO A 10 -29.96 5.49 8.40
C PRO A 10 -29.16 4.87 9.57
N GLY A 11 -28.73 3.61 9.44
CA GLY A 11 -27.89 2.92 10.41
C GLY A 11 -28.18 1.42 10.40
N THR A 12 -27.16 0.58 10.17
CA THR A 12 -27.27 -0.87 10.40
C THR A 12 -26.35 -1.30 11.52
N GLY A 13 -26.76 -2.33 12.26
CA GLY A 13 -25.93 -2.96 13.30
C GLY A 13 -24.99 -4.04 12.77
N TYR A 14 -24.81 -4.16 11.45
CA TYR A 14 -24.00 -5.19 10.83
C TYR A 14 -22.54 -4.76 10.74
N SER A 15 -21.62 -5.67 11.09
CA SER A 15 -20.19 -5.45 10.87
C SER A 15 -19.84 -5.66 9.40
N ILE A 16 -19.13 -4.70 8.81
CA ILE A 16 -18.63 -4.78 7.44
C ILE A 16 -17.15 -5.16 7.50
N MET A 17 -16.77 -6.21 6.78
CA MET A 17 -15.38 -6.63 6.61
C MET A 17 -15.01 -6.60 5.13
N GLY A 18 -13.81 -6.10 4.81
CA GLY A 18 -13.35 -5.91 3.44
C GLY A 18 -11.89 -6.28 3.22
N ALA A 19 -11.52 -6.35 1.94
CA ALA A 19 -10.15 -6.57 1.50
C ALA A 19 -9.27 -5.32 1.67
N ASP A 20 -8.01 -5.42 1.28
CA ASP A 20 -6.99 -4.36 1.26
C ASP A 20 -7.46 -3.06 0.60
N ALA A 21 -8.25 -3.16 -0.46
CA ALA A 21 -8.82 -2.00 -1.14
C ALA A 21 -9.63 -1.08 -0.20
N PHE A 22 -10.22 -1.62 0.88
CA PHE A 22 -11.01 -0.85 1.85
C PHE A 22 -10.13 -0.08 2.85
N SER A 23 -8.83 -0.39 2.91
CA SER A 23 -7.84 0.30 3.75
C SER A 23 -7.09 1.42 3.01
N SER A 24 -7.46 1.69 1.76
CA SER A 24 -6.86 2.76 0.95
C SER A 24 -7.44 4.13 1.30
N SER A 25 -6.68 5.21 1.07
CA SER A 25 -7.22 6.57 1.22
C SER A 25 -8.36 6.83 0.21
N SER A 26 -8.20 6.34 -1.02
CA SER A 26 -9.19 6.48 -2.09
C SER A 26 -10.55 5.87 -1.74
N PHE A 27 -10.59 4.82 -0.93
CA PHE A 27 -11.83 4.22 -0.43
C PHE A 27 -12.60 5.18 0.48
N SER A 28 -11.92 5.79 1.45
CA SER A 28 -12.53 6.75 2.37
C SER A 28 -12.95 8.02 1.63
N GLU A 29 -12.08 8.56 0.77
CA GLU A 29 -12.36 9.75 -0.06
C GLU A 29 -13.56 9.55 -0.99
N ALA A 30 -13.85 8.31 -1.42
CA ALA A 30 -15.01 8.03 -2.26
C ALA A 30 -16.36 8.32 -1.56
N PHE A 31 -16.38 8.51 -0.23
CA PHE A 31 -17.56 8.95 0.51
C PHE A 31 -17.72 10.47 0.59
N ASP A 32 -16.74 11.27 0.19
CA ASP A 32 -16.79 12.74 0.24
C ASP A 32 -17.90 13.36 -0.62
N ILE A 33 -18.51 12.56 -1.51
CA ILE A 33 -19.69 12.97 -2.28
C ILE A 33 -20.96 13.07 -1.41
N TYR A 34 -21.00 12.41 -0.25
CA TYR A 34 -22.18 12.34 0.61
C TYR A 34 -22.16 13.44 1.69
N PRO A 35 -23.25 14.20 1.87
CA PRO A 35 -23.32 15.23 2.91
C PRO A 35 -23.05 14.72 4.32
N GLN A 36 -23.49 13.48 4.62
CA GLN A 36 -23.31 12.85 5.92
C GLN A 36 -21.82 12.67 6.26
N GLU A 37 -21.01 12.29 5.28
CA GLU A 37 -19.55 12.15 5.45
C GLU A 37 -18.89 13.52 5.68
N ARG A 38 -19.34 14.57 4.98
CA ARG A 38 -18.81 15.93 5.17
C ARG A 38 -19.16 16.53 6.53
N ILE A 39 -20.36 16.23 7.03
CA ILE A 39 -20.81 16.71 8.35
C ILE A 39 -20.15 15.90 9.47
N ARG A 40 -20.00 14.59 9.28
CA ARG A 40 -19.36 13.67 10.22
C ARG A 40 -18.39 12.76 9.45
N PRO A 41 -17.11 13.14 9.34
CA PRO A 41 -16.09 12.25 8.78
C PRO A 41 -16.12 10.91 9.50
N GLY A 42 -16.06 9.81 8.75
CA GLY A 42 -16.26 8.48 9.30
C GLY A 42 -17.69 7.97 9.23
N TYR A 43 -18.69 8.76 8.78
CA TYR A 43 -20.09 8.33 8.77
C TYR A 43 -20.31 6.99 8.07
N TYR A 44 -19.65 6.78 6.93
CA TYR A 44 -19.75 5.54 6.16
C TYR A 44 -18.60 4.56 6.36
N SER A 45 -17.47 5.02 6.90
CA SER A 45 -16.23 4.24 7.00
C SER A 45 -15.92 3.73 8.41
N ASP A 46 -16.41 4.39 9.45
CA ASP A 46 -16.22 3.94 10.84
C ASP A 46 -16.88 2.58 11.07
N GLY A 47 -16.15 1.69 11.76
CA GLY A 47 -16.59 0.32 12.05
C GLY A 47 -16.43 -0.67 10.89
N ILE A 48 -15.87 -0.25 9.76
CA ILE A 48 -15.41 -1.15 8.70
C ILE A 48 -14.06 -1.75 9.11
N TYR A 49 -13.98 -3.08 9.10
CA TYR A 49 -12.73 -3.80 9.29
C TYR A 49 -12.14 -4.16 7.93
N ALA A 50 -10.91 -3.77 7.67
CA ALA A 50 -10.21 -4.11 6.44
C ALA A 50 -8.92 -4.86 6.76
N VAL A 51 -8.60 -5.87 5.95
CA VAL A 51 -7.24 -6.42 5.94
C VAL A 51 -6.32 -5.36 5.34
N SER A 52 -5.12 -5.17 5.87
CA SER A 52 -4.10 -4.31 5.24
C SER A 52 -2.77 -5.06 5.16
N PRO A 53 -2.10 -5.08 3.99
CA PRO A 53 -0.78 -5.70 3.86
C PRO A 53 0.33 -4.88 4.53
N PHE A 54 0.06 -3.63 4.90
CA PHE A 54 1.01 -2.74 5.55
C PHE A 54 0.31 -1.68 6.42
N MET A 55 0.79 -1.52 7.65
CA MET A 55 0.33 -0.48 8.56
C MET A 55 1.53 0.21 9.18
N VAL A 56 1.71 1.51 8.90
CA VAL A 56 2.89 2.22 9.39
C VAL A 56 2.98 2.23 10.92
N ALA A 57 1.84 2.25 11.61
CA ALA A 57 1.80 2.28 13.08
C ALA A 57 2.46 1.07 13.76
N ILE A 58 2.50 -0.08 13.09
CA ILE A 58 3.14 -1.31 13.58
C ILE A 58 4.45 -1.63 12.85
N GLY A 59 4.87 -0.77 11.92
CA GLY A 59 6.06 -0.96 11.11
C GLY A 59 7.34 -0.71 11.90
N ASN A 60 8.42 -1.38 11.47
CA ASN A 60 9.76 -1.27 12.05
C ASN A 60 10.43 0.11 11.80
N GLU A 61 11.68 0.30 12.25
CA GLU A 61 12.42 1.57 12.10
C GLU A 61 12.54 2.00 10.63
N ASN A 62 12.75 1.03 9.73
CA ASN A 62 12.78 1.29 8.32
C ASN A 62 11.41 1.85 7.87
N ALA A 63 10.28 1.28 8.31
CA ALA A 63 8.95 1.76 7.92
C ALA A 63 8.74 3.23 8.30
N GLN A 64 9.25 3.63 9.46
CA GLN A 64 9.23 5.01 9.92
C GLN A 64 10.11 5.93 9.07
N LYS A 65 11.29 5.46 8.62
CA LYS A 65 12.14 6.21 7.68
C LYS A 65 11.43 6.45 6.35
N PHE A 66 10.85 5.40 5.77
CA PHE A 66 10.05 5.51 4.55
C PHE A 66 8.92 6.52 4.72
N ARG A 67 8.12 6.41 5.79
CA ARG A 67 7.05 7.36 6.09
C ARG A 67 7.56 8.80 6.17
N LYS A 68 8.65 9.04 6.89
CA LYS A 68 9.21 10.39 7.05
C LYS A 68 9.62 10.98 5.70
N GLU A 69 10.27 10.20 4.85
CA GLU A 69 10.67 10.64 3.50
C GLU A 69 9.46 10.85 2.58
N PHE A 70 8.47 9.97 2.68
CA PHE A 70 7.22 10.06 1.93
C PHE A 70 6.45 11.33 2.30
N VAL A 71 6.21 11.57 3.60
CA VAL A 71 5.52 12.78 4.10
C VAL A 71 6.29 14.04 3.71
N LYS A 72 7.63 14.03 3.78
CA LYS A 72 8.45 15.17 3.35
C LYS A 72 8.26 15.48 1.85
N THR A 73 8.01 14.47 1.03
CA THR A 73 7.91 14.61 -0.43
C THR A 73 6.49 14.91 -0.90
N TYR A 74 5.49 14.27 -0.31
CA TYR A 74 4.10 14.29 -0.76
C TYR A 74 3.14 15.03 0.18
N GLY A 75 3.59 15.39 1.39
CA GLY A 75 2.81 16.19 2.34
C GLY A 75 1.70 15.44 3.08
N HIS A 76 1.57 14.13 2.88
CA HIS A 76 0.60 13.28 3.58
C HIS A 76 1.20 11.91 3.91
N ASP A 77 0.53 11.18 4.80
CA ASP A 77 0.94 9.83 5.18
C ASP A 77 0.74 8.84 4.03
N PRO A 78 1.65 7.86 3.85
CA PRO A 78 1.49 6.83 2.84
C PRO A 78 0.38 5.85 3.27
N SER A 79 -0.45 5.46 2.31
CA SER A 79 -1.29 4.27 2.41
C SER A 79 -0.44 3.00 2.20
N TRP A 80 -1.07 1.83 2.14
CA TRP A 80 -0.35 0.57 1.94
C TRP A 80 0.20 0.42 0.51
N GLU A 81 -0.44 1.03 -0.49
CA GLU A 81 -0.05 0.91 -1.90
C GLU A 81 1.35 1.49 -2.19
N PRO A 82 1.66 2.75 -1.80
CA PRO A 82 3.00 3.30 -2.02
C PRO A 82 4.08 2.53 -1.27
N ALA A 83 3.78 1.99 -0.08
CA ALA A 83 4.72 1.17 0.67
C ALA A 83 5.05 -0.14 -0.06
N CYS A 84 4.03 -0.82 -0.60
CA CYS A 84 4.21 -2.02 -1.42
C CYS A 84 5.02 -1.75 -2.69
N TYR A 85 4.77 -0.63 -3.37
CA TYR A 85 5.56 -0.25 -4.55
C TYR A 85 7.01 0.09 -4.20
N TYR A 86 7.23 0.73 -3.06
CA TYR A 86 8.57 1.03 -2.58
C TYR A 86 9.36 -0.25 -2.27
N ASP A 87 8.75 -1.21 -1.57
CA ASP A 87 9.31 -2.54 -1.34
C ASP A 87 9.64 -3.25 -2.67
N ALA A 88 8.71 -3.25 -3.63
CA ALA A 88 8.91 -3.88 -4.94
C ALA A 88 10.05 -3.24 -5.72
N MET A 89 10.15 -1.91 -5.70
CA MET A 89 11.24 -1.18 -6.36
C MET A 89 12.59 -1.48 -5.71
N ARG A 90 12.65 -1.57 -4.37
CA ARG A 90 13.88 -1.95 -3.66
C ARG A 90 14.37 -3.32 -4.08
N ILE A 91 13.46 -4.29 -4.18
CA ILE A 91 13.80 -5.64 -4.66
C ILE A 91 14.31 -5.58 -6.10
N ALA A 92 13.66 -4.81 -6.97
CA ALA A 92 14.08 -4.67 -8.37
C ALA A 92 15.47 -4.04 -8.51
N VAL A 93 15.75 -2.96 -7.76
CA VAL A 93 17.06 -2.30 -7.73
C VAL A 93 18.14 -3.23 -7.22
N GLU A 94 17.90 -3.92 -6.09
CA GLU A 94 18.86 -4.88 -5.52
C GLU A 94 19.15 -6.02 -6.51
N ALA A 95 18.13 -6.53 -7.20
CA ALA A 95 18.29 -7.57 -8.20
C ALA A 95 19.15 -7.09 -9.39
N ILE A 96 18.94 -5.85 -9.85
CA ILE A 96 19.70 -5.22 -10.92
C ILE A 96 21.17 -5.04 -10.52
N GLU A 97 21.42 -4.49 -9.33
CA GLU A 97 22.78 -4.25 -8.80
C GLU A 97 23.58 -5.55 -8.70
N ARG A 98 22.92 -6.66 -8.36
CA ARG A 98 23.55 -7.99 -8.22
C ARG A 98 23.52 -8.86 -9.47
N ALA A 99 22.79 -8.47 -10.52
CA ALA A 99 22.63 -9.27 -11.72
C ALA A 99 23.90 -9.34 -12.60
N GLU A 100 24.95 -8.59 -12.25
CA GLU A 100 26.19 -8.49 -13.06
C GLU A 100 25.84 -8.27 -14.53
N ILE A 101 25.04 -7.21 -14.76
CA ILE A 101 24.50 -6.88 -16.09
C ILE A 101 25.65 -6.70 -17.06
N ASP A 102 25.64 -7.50 -18.13
CA ASP A 102 26.63 -7.41 -19.19
C ASP A 102 26.03 -6.60 -20.35
N SER A 103 26.64 -5.45 -20.65
CA SER A 103 26.29 -4.58 -21.77
C SER A 103 26.35 -5.27 -23.15
N LYS A 104 27.08 -6.39 -23.26
CA LYS A 104 27.20 -7.20 -24.48
C LYS A 104 26.18 -8.33 -24.56
N ALA A 105 25.56 -8.70 -23.44
CA ALA A 105 24.53 -9.72 -23.39
C ALA A 105 23.18 -9.15 -23.82
N SER A 106 22.30 -10.03 -24.33
CA SER A 106 20.95 -9.64 -24.68
C SER A 106 20.12 -9.27 -23.44
N ALA A 107 19.09 -8.43 -23.63
CA ALA A 107 18.16 -8.08 -22.55
C ALA A 107 17.50 -9.32 -21.93
N ARG A 108 17.29 -10.39 -22.71
CA ARG A 108 16.73 -11.66 -22.23
C ARG A 108 17.70 -12.40 -21.32
N GLU A 109 18.98 -12.42 -21.63
CA GLU A 109 20.01 -13.07 -20.81
C GLU A 109 20.21 -12.33 -19.49
N ASN A 110 20.29 -10.99 -19.53
CA ASN A 110 20.40 -10.17 -18.33
C ASN A 110 19.15 -10.31 -17.43
N ARG A 111 17.95 -10.42 -18.01
CA ARG A 111 16.72 -10.71 -17.24
C ARG A 111 16.78 -12.07 -16.55
N LYS A 112 17.23 -13.11 -17.24
CA LYS A 112 17.34 -14.46 -16.67
C LYS A 112 18.34 -14.51 -15.51
N LYS A 113 19.44 -13.73 -15.59
CA LYS A 113 20.39 -13.56 -14.49
C LYS A 113 19.74 -12.91 -13.26
N SER A 114 18.98 -11.82 -13.45
CA SER A 114 18.27 -11.17 -12.34
C SER A 114 17.22 -12.08 -11.70
N GLU A 115 16.48 -12.87 -12.49
CA GLU A 115 15.47 -13.81 -12.01
C GLU A 115 16.07 -14.98 -11.22
N THR A 116 17.18 -15.55 -11.70
CA THR A 116 17.83 -16.70 -11.05
C THR A 116 18.42 -16.34 -9.68
N ARG A 117 18.79 -15.08 -9.47
CA ARG A 117 19.37 -14.59 -8.21
C ARG A 117 18.31 -14.15 -7.19
N TYR A 118 17.04 -14.06 -7.62
CA TYR A 118 15.86 -13.69 -6.83
C TYR A 118 15.60 -14.48 -5.53
N PRO A 119 15.71 -15.82 -5.49
CA PRO A 119 15.28 -16.58 -4.31
C PRO A 119 16.19 -16.46 -3.07
N ASN A 120 17.35 -15.81 -3.16
CA ASN A 120 18.31 -15.68 -2.05
C ASN A 120 18.37 -14.26 -1.43
N PHE A 121 17.37 -13.42 -1.69
CA PHE A 121 17.36 -12.04 -1.20
C PHE A 121 16.74 -11.90 0.20
N GLN A 122 17.56 -11.54 1.18
CA GLN A 122 17.10 -10.85 2.40
C GLN A 122 17.19 -9.35 2.15
N VAL A 123 16.25 -8.79 1.39
CA VAL A 123 16.02 -7.34 1.42
C VAL A 123 15.23 -7.07 2.69
N PRO A 124 15.70 -6.23 3.63
CA PRO A 124 14.91 -5.89 4.79
C PRO A 124 13.64 -5.21 4.31
N MET A 125 12.52 -5.92 4.29
CA MET A 125 11.24 -5.36 3.87
C MET A 125 10.79 -4.33 4.90
N TYR A 126 10.06 -3.31 4.47
CA TYR A 126 9.51 -2.30 5.37
C TYR A 126 8.32 -2.82 6.21
N ARG A 127 8.15 -4.13 6.32
CA ARG A 127 7.07 -4.82 7.04
C ARG A 127 7.53 -5.38 8.38
#